data_AF-A0A3B0VPM8-F1
#
_entry.id   AF-A0A3B0VPM8-F1
#
_cell.length_a   1.000
_cell.length_b   1.000
_cell.length_c   1.000
_cell.angle_alpha   90.00
_cell.angle_beta   90.00
_cell.angle_gamma   90.00
#
_symmetry.space_group_name_H-M   'P 1'
#
loop_
_entity.id
_entity.type
_entity.pdbx_description
1 polymer ?
#
loop_
_entity_poly.entity_id
_entity_poly.type
_entity_poly.pdbx_seq_one_letter_code
_entity_poly.pdbx_strand_id
1 'polypeptide(L)'
;MAESTKKLTWDLMILQEMAAQMGDYLNSEALFWPLGHREMPMLTLGGFWLRQHRLNSLQTLLTKDQQTELSEATDLYETAVADWVVRVEQRANTELETRIRQWHEYLRDVRAGNSADIAAYPTQVENRAIMAALVNALQERPYLLDDALAAKISLQDKGLRARWQSGPFVWPEEWQPAYPEPEFWWLYGRPK
;
A
#
# COMPACT_ATOMS: atom_id res chain seq x y z
N MET A 1 23.61 -8.97 4.63
CA MET A 1 22.18 -8.61 4.75
C MET A 1 21.49 -8.98 3.46
N ALA A 2 20.40 -9.73 3.52
CA ALA A 2 19.61 -10.06 2.34
C ALA A 2 19.05 -8.78 1.71
N GLU A 3 18.85 -8.79 0.38
CA GLU A 3 18.29 -7.64 -0.34
C GLU A 3 16.89 -7.26 0.18
N SER A 4 16.12 -8.26 0.61
CA SER A 4 14.84 -8.12 1.30
C SER A 4 14.94 -7.30 2.59
N THR A 5 15.95 -7.56 3.43
CA THR A 5 16.20 -6.80 4.68
C THR A 5 16.57 -5.34 4.39
N LYS A 6 17.38 -5.07 3.37
CA LYS A 6 17.72 -3.69 2.99
C LYS A 6 16.49 -2.90 2.56
N LYS A 7 15.58 -3.54 1.81
CA LYS A 7 14.31 -2.93 1.42
C LYS A 7 13.42 -2.63 2.62
N LEU A 8 13.40 -3.49 3.65
CA LEU A 8 12.67 -3.21 4.89
C LEU A 8 13.28 -2.05 5.69
N THR A 9 14.61 -1.96 5.78
CA THR A 9 15.27 -0.80 6.36
C THR A 9 14.88 0.49 5.61
N TRP A 10 14.83 0.45 4.28
CA TRP A 10 14.39 1.59 3.48
C TRP A 10 12.91 1.92 3.68
N ASP A 11 12.03 0.92 3.77
CA ASP A 11 10.62 1.13 4.09
C ASP A 11 10.42 1.76 5.46
N LEU A 12 11.24 1.41 6.46
CA LEU A 12 11.23 2.02 7.78
C LEU A 12 11.64 3.50 7.73
N MET A 13 12.72 3.83 7.00
CA MET A 13 13.14 5.22 6.80
C MET A 13 12.04 6.06 6.12
N ILE A 14 11.39 5.50 5.10
CA ILE A 14 10.26 6.17 4.43
C ILE A 14 9.10 6.37 5.41
N LEU A 15 8.76 5.35 6.20
CA LEU A 15 7.65 5.40 7.14
C LEU A 15 7.88 6.44 8.24
N GLN A 16 9.12 6.56 8.75
CA GLN A 16 9.52 7.61 9.70
C GLN A 16 9.31 9.01 9.11
N GLU A 17 9.78 9.23 7.87
CA GLU A 17 9.64 10.52 7.19
C GLU A 17 8.17 10.87 6.90
N MET A 18 7.38 9.86 6.49
CA MET A 18 5.94 10.00 6.32
C MET A 18 5.23 10.36 7.62
N ALA A 19 5.60 9.73 8.75
CA ALA A 19 5.03 10.05 10.06
C ALA A 19 5.38 11.48 10.49
N ALA A 20 6.64 11.90 10.30
CA ALA A 20 7.11 13.24 10.65
C ALA A 20 6.37 14.35 9.90
N GLN A 21 6.03 14.12 8.63
CA GLN A 21 5.31 15.10 7.81
C GLN A 21 3.78 14.89 7.78
N MET A 22 3.25 13.91 8.51
CA MET A 22 1.83 13.55 8.46
C MET A 22 0.90 14.70 8.88
N GLY A 23 1.27 15.47 9.91
CA GLY A 23 0.48 16.62 10.37
C GLY A 23 0.36 17.71 9.31
N ASP A 24 1.49 18.11 8.70
CA ASP A 24 1.52 19.11 7.62
C ASP A 24 0.79 18.62 6.37
N TYR A 25 1.01 17.35 6.02
CA TYR A 25 0.28 16.71 4.95
C TYR A 25 -1.22 16.79 5.20
N LEU A 26 -1.71 16.35 6.37
CA LEU A 26 -3.12 16.40 6.71
C LEU A 26 -3.63 17.84 6.65
N ASN A 27 -2.91 18.84 7.16
CA ASN A 27 -3.32 20.23 7.08
C ASN A 27 -3.36 20.81 5.65
N SER A 28 -2.67 20.20 4.68
CA SER A 28 -2.67 20.62 3.28
C SER A 28 -3.87 20.11 2.48
N GLU A 29 -4.04 20.56 1.23
CA GLU A 29 -5.01 20.00 0.27
C GLU A 29 -4.39 18.96 -0.69
N ALA A 30 -3.11 18.61 -0.50
CA ALA A 30 -2.43 17.70 -1.40
C ALA A 30 -2.86 16.24 -1.17
N LEU A 31 -3.20 15.52 -2.23
CA LEU A 31 -3.43 14.07 -2.16
C LEU A 31 -2.10 13.30 -2.11
N PHE A 32 -1.11 13.76 -2.90
CA PHE A 32 0.24 13.23 -2.98
C PHE A 32 1.23 14.29 -2.49
N TRP A 33 1.91 14.04 -1.38
CA TRP A 33 2.78 15.02 -0.74
C TRP A 33 4.27 14.71 -0.94
N PRO A 34 5.10 15.64 -1.44
CA PRO A 34 6.51 15.38 -1.65
C PRO A 34 7.28 15.42 -0.32
N LEU A 35 7.99 14.34 0.01
CA LEU A 35 8.83 14.26 1.22
C LEU A 35 10.15 15.03 1.14
N GLY A 36 10.39 15.78 0.05
CA GLY A 36 11.62 16.57 -0.14
C GLY A 36 12.85 15.79 -0.62
N HIS A 37 12.79 14.46 -0.65
CA HIS A 37 13.84 13.59 -1.19
C HIS A 37 13.40 12.91 -2.50
N ARG A 38 14.18 13.08 -3.57
CA ARG A 38 13.84 12.56 -4.91
C ARG A 38 13.68 11.04 -4.97
N GLU A 39 14.37 10.30 -4.11
CA GLU A 39 14.33 8.83 -4.06
C GLU A 39 13.18 8.30 -3.20
N MET A 40 12.57 9.16 -2.38
CA MET A 40 11.44 8.78 -1.55
C MET A 40 10.13 8.86 -2.34
N PRO A 41 9.18 7.94 -2.09
CA PRO A 41 7.85 8.04 -2.66
C PRO A 41 7.12 9.27 -2.11
N MET A 42 6.07 9.68 -2.81
CA MET A 42 5.14 10.67 -2.29
C MET A 42 4.42 10.12 -1.05
N LEU A 43 4.28 10.95 -0.02
CA LEU A 43 3.44 10.68 1.13
C LEU A 43 1.97 10.63 0.73
N THR A 44 1.35 9.53 1.13
CA THR A 44 -0.08 9.21 1.01
C THR A 44 -0.47 8.33 2.20
N LEU A 45 -1.74 8.32 2.62
CA LEU A 45 -2.21 7.47 3.72
C LEU A 45 -2.04 5.99 3.38
N GLY A 46 -2.41 5.60 2.16
CA GLY A 46 -2.26 4.22 1.70
C GLY A 46 -0.80 3.78 1.58
N GLY A 47 0.08 4.68 1.15
CA GLY A 47 1.53 4.43 1.10
C GLY A 47 2.16 4.24 2.48
N PHE A 48 1.66 4.95 3.50
CA PHE A 48 2.03 4.77 4.90
C PHE A 48 1.51 3.43 5.43
N TRP A 49 0.20 3.16 5.34
CA TRP A 49 -0.41 1.94 5.87
C TRP A 49 0.12 0.65 5.22
N LEU A 50 0.45 0.67 3.92
CA LEU A 50 1.10 -0.47 3.26
C LEU A 50 2.45 -0.81 3.93
N ARG A 51 3.27 0.21 4.21
CA ARG A 51 4.58 0.03 4.84
C ARG A 51 4.44 -0.39 6.29
N GLN A 52 3.52 0.24 7.01
CA GLN A 52 3.23 -0.11 8.40
C GLN A 52 2.80 -1.58 8.52
N HIS A 53 1.86 -2.03 7.69
CA HIS A 53 1.43 -3.43 7.63
C HIS A 53 2.60 -4.38 7.41
N ARG A 54 3.41 -4.11 6.38
CA ARG A 54 4.57 -4.93 6.01
C ARG A 54 5.60 -5.01 7.15
N LEU A 55 5.97 -3.88 7.73
CA LEU A 55 6.97 -3.80 8.79
C LEU A 55 6.47 -4.48 10.08
N ASN A 56 5.18 -4.33 10.41
CA ASN A 56 4.57 -4.99 11.55
C ASN A 56 4.48 -6.51 11.38
N SER A 57 4.09 -6.99 10.21
CA SER A 57 4.02 -8.43 9.95
C SER A 57 5.41 -9.10 9.85
N LEU A 58 6.46 -8.32 9.54
CA LEU A 58 7.82 -8.81 9.33
C LEU A 58 8.79 -8.35 10.43
N GLN A 59 8.31 -8.00 11.62
CA GLN A 59 9.14 -7.54 12.74
C GLN A 59 10.31 -8.48 13.08
N THR A 60 10.15 -9.79 12.84
CA THR A 60 11.21 -10.79 13.07
C THR A 60 12.42 -10.61 12.15
N LEU A 61 12.27 -9.88 11.04
CA LEU A 61 13.35 -9.53 10.11
C LEU A 61 14.01 -8.18 10.45
N LEU A 62 13.46 -7.44 11.42
CA LEU A 62 13.98 -6.16 11.91
C LEU A 62 14.89 -6.36 13.12
N THR A 63 15.90 -5.49 13.27
CA THR A 63 16.68 -5.41 14.52
C THR A 63 15.83 -4.84 15.66
N LYS A 64 16.32 -4.95 16.90
CA LYS A 64 15.63 -4.37 18.07
C LYS A 64 15.52 -2.85 18.00
N ASP A 65 16.55 -2.18 17.49
CA ASP A 65 16.53 -0.74 17.29
C ASP A 65 15.47 -0.37 16.24
N GLN A 66 15.42 -1.11 15.12
CA GLN A 66 14.41 -0.90 14.07
C GLN A 66 12.97 -1.17 14.54
N GLN A 67 12.77 -2.15 15.44
CA GLN A 67 11.46 -2.39 16.06
C GLN A 67 11.03 -1.19 16.93
N THR A 68 11.98 -0.57 17.62
CA THR A 68 11.74 0.61 18.46
C THR A 68 11.40 1.82 17.58
N GLU A 69 12.19 2.06 16.55
CA GLU A 69 11.97 3.10 15.53
C GLU A 69 10.59 2.96 14.84
N LEU A 70 10.15 1.73 14.54
CA LEU A 70 8.83 1.46 13.98
C LEU A 70 7.70 1.83 14.95
N SER A 71 7.88 1.53 16.23
CA SER A 71 6.91 1.91 17.28
C SER A 71 6.82 3.43 17.39
N GLU A 72 7.95 4.12 17.48
CA GLU A 72 7.99 5.58 17.59
C GLU A 72 7.34 6.28 16.40
N ALA A 73 7.59 5.80 15.18
CA ALA A 73 6.96 6.34 13.98
C ALA A 73 5.45 6.06 13.92
N THR A 74 5.01 4.90 14.45
CA THR A 74 3.59 4.57 14.57
C THR A 74 2.90 5.49 15.58
N ASP A 75 3.49 5.69 16.76
CA ASP A 75 2.96 6.58 17.80
C ASP A 75 2.87 8.03 17.31
N LEU A 76 3.88 8.48 16.55
CA LEU A 76 3.89 9.81 15.93
C LEU A 76 2.77 9.97 14.91
N TYR A 77 2.56 8.97 14.06
CA TYR A 77 1.43 8.94 13.12
C TYR A 77 0.09 9.00 13.85
N GLU A 78 -0.11 8.15 14.87
CA GLU A 78 -1.35 8.08 15.64
C GLU A 78 -1.67 9.42 16.30
N THR A 79 -0.65 10.07 16.86
CA THR A 79 -0.77 11.43 17.42
C THR A 79 -1.16 12.45 16.35
N ALA A 80 -0.56 12.37 15.16
CA ALA A 80 -0.85 13.30 14.06
C ALA A 80 -2.27 13.14 13.51
N VAL A 81 -2.86 11.93 13.56
CA VAL A 81 -4.19 11.66 12.99
C VAL A 81 -5.33 11.77 14.01
N ALA A 82 -5.04 11.74 15.32
CA ALA A 82 -6.04 11.67 16.39
C ALA A 82 -7.12 12.77 16.29
N ASP A 83 -6.72 14.01 15.99
CA ASP A 83 -7.63 15.16 15.88
C ASP A 83 -8.25 15.33 14.48
N TRP A 84 -7.88 14.49 13.51
CA TRP A 84 -8.16 14.67 12.09
C TRP A 84 -8.94 13.51 11.47
N VAL A 85 -9.63 12.70 12.28
CA VAL A 85 -10.36 11.49 11.85
C VAL A 85 -11.16 11.67 10.55
N VAL A 86 -12.01 12.69 10.48
CA VAL A 86 -12.86 12.95 9.29
C VAL A 86 -12.00 13.27 8.07
N ARG A 87 -10.92 14.03 8.24
CA ARG A 87 -10.03 14.42 7.15
C ARG A 87 -9.21 13.23 6.65
N VAL A 88 -8.77 12.36 7.55
CA VAL A 88 -8.09 11.10 7.23
C VAL A 88 -9.02 10.19 6.44
N GLU A 89 -10.27 10.01 6.89
CA GLU A 89 -11.28 9.20 6.18
C GLU A 89 -11.54 9.70 4.76
N GLN A 90 -11.84 11.00 4.61
CA GLN A 90 -12.13 11.60 3.31
C GLN A 90 -10.94 11.48 2.37
N ARG A 91 -9.72 11.68 2.88
CA ARG A 91 -8.51 11.57 2.08
C ARG A 91 -8.19 10.14 1.69
N ALA A 92 -8.36 9.18 2.60
CA ALA A 92 -8.17 7.77 2.33
C ALA A 92 -9.16 7.26 1.26
N ASN A 93 -10.44 7.65 1.34
CA ASN A 93 -11.42 7.32 0.30
C ASN A 93 -11.08 7.99 -1.05
N THR A 94 -10.64 9.26 -1.04
CA THR A 94 -10.20 9.97 -2.25
C THR A 94 -8.96 9.33 -2.89
N GLU A 95 -8.00 8.91 -2.07
CA GLU A 95 -6.84 8.15 -2.53
C GLU A 95 -7.30 6.82 -3.13
N LEU A 96 -8.14 6.08 -2.43
CA LEU A 96 -8.63 4.77 -2.88
C LEU A 96 -9.31 4.87 -4.24
N GLU A 97 -10.15 5.88 -4.47
CA GLU A 97 -10.76 6.11 -5.78
C GLU A 97 -9.72 6.37 -6.88
N THR A 98 -8.68 7.16 -6.58
CA THR A 98 -7.59 7.42 -7.53
C THR A 98 -6.79 6.15 -7.84
N ARG A 99 -6.48 5.34 -6.82
CA ARG A 99 -5.77 4.06 -6.97
C ARG A 99 -6.58 3.05 -7.77
N ILE A 100 -7.90 2.98 -7.55
CA ILE A 100 -8.85 2.17 -8.33
C ILE A 100 -8.81 2.55 -9.81
N ARG A 101 -8.81 3.85 -10.14
CA ARG A 101 -8.72 4.33 -11.53
C ARG A 101 -7.39 3.97 -12.17
N GLN A 102 -6.27 4.21 -11.48
CA GLN A 102 -4.94 3.84 -11.96
C GLN A 102 -4.82 2.32 -12.20
N TRP A 103 -5.35 1.51 -11.29
CA TRP A 103 -5.38 0.06 -11.45
C TRP A 103 -6.26 -0.38 -12.61
N HIS A 104 -7.41 0.27 -12.81
CA HIS A 104 -8.27 0.01 -13.96
C HIS A 104 -7.56 0.21 -15.29
N GLU A 105 -6.87 1.35 -15.43
CA GLU A 105 -6.13 1.73 -16.63
C GLU A 105 -5.02 0.72 -16.92
N TYR A 106 -4.20 0.41 -15.91
CA TYR A 106 -3.18 -0.63 -16.05
C TYR A 106 -3.77 -1.98 -16.48
N LEU A 107 -4.84 -2.45 -15.82
CA LEU A 107 -5.49 -3.72 -16.17
C LEU A 107 -6.11 -3.69 -17.58
N ARG A 108 -6.56 -2.53 -18.07
CA ARG A 108 -7.04 -2.37 -19.45
C ARG A 108 -5.89 -2.53 -20.44
N ASP A 109 -4.74 -1.94 -20.15
CA ASP A 109 -3.58 -1.98 -21.03
C ASP A 109 -2.97 -3.39 -21.08
N VAL A 110 -2.92 -4.09 -19.93
CA VAL A 110 -2.62 -5.53 -19.87
C VAL A 110 -3.59 -6.35 -20.73
N ARG A 111 -4.89 -6.05 -20.68
CA ARG A 111 -5.88 -6.76 -21.51
C ARG A 111 -5.68 -6.56 -23.00
N ALA A 112 -5.11 -5.42 -23.42
CA ALA A 112 -4.78 -5.12 -24.81
C ALA A 112 -3.62 -5.98 -25.36
N GLY A 113 -2.93 -6.75 -24.50
CA GLY A 113 -2.01 -7.82 -24.93
C GLY A 113 -0.57 -7.37 -25.17
N ASN A 114 -0.16 -6.22 -24.65
CA ASN A 114 1.22 -5.78 -24.72
C ASN A 114 2.08 -6.51 -23.66
N SER A 115 3.12 -7.21 -24.12
CA SER A 115 3.98 -8.02 -23.24
C SER A 115 4.74 -7.18 -22.20
N ALA A 116 5.03 -5.91 -22.49
CA ALA A 116 5.68 -5.00 -21.55
C ALA A 116 4.79 -4.73 -20.32
N ASP A 117 3.47 -4.61 -20.51
CA ASP A 117 2.53 -4.32 -19.42
C ASP A 117 2.36 -5.53 -18.49
N ILE A 118 2.38 -6.75 -19.06
CA ILE A 118 2.39 -8.00 -18.27
C ILE A 118 3.71 -8.12 -17.49
N ALA A 119 4.84 -7.80 -18.10
CA ALA A 119 6.15 -7.86 -17.45
C ALA A 119 6.28 -6.84 -16.30
N ALA A 120 5.58 -5.72 -16.37
CA ALA A 120 5.54 -4.70 -15.32
C ALA A 120 4.69 -5.09 -14.09
N TYR A 121 3.96 -6.20 -14.13
CA TYR A 121 3.02 -6.59 -13.07
C TYR A 121 3.61 -6.59 -11.65
N PRO A 122 4.81 -7.16 -11.37
CA PRO A 122 5.37 -7.16 -10.02
C PRO A 122 5.58 -5.78 -9.39
N THR A 123 5.76 -4.75 -10.22
CA THR A 123 5.85 -3.35 -9.77
C THR A 123 4.46 -2.72 -9.67
N GLN A 124 3.61 -2.93 -10.67
CA GLN A 124 2.27 -2.32 -10.75
C GLN A 124 1.33 -2.83 -9.65
N VAL A 125 1.54 -4.06 -9.20
CA VAL A 125 0.73 -4.70 -8.18
C VAL A 125 0.85 -4.03 -6.79
N GLU A 126 1.89 -3.21 -6.56
CA GLU A 126 1.98 -2.37 -5.37
C GLU A 126 0.78 -1.43 -5.25
N ASN A 127 0.25 -0.93 -6.37
CA ASN A 127 -0.96 -0.11 -6.36
C ASN A 127 -2.17 -0.88 -5.76
N ARG A 128 -2.33 -2.16 -6.10
CA ARG A 128 -3.38 -3.03 -5.54
C ARG A 128 -3.15 -3.35 -4.06
N ALA A 129 -1.88 -3.38 -3.62
CA ALA A 129 -1.53 -3.53 -2.21
C ALA A 129 -1.83 -2.27 -1.39
N ILE A 130 -1.56 -1.08 -1.94
CA ILE A 130 -1.97 0.20 -1.35
C ILE A 130 -3.50 0.21 -1.19
N MET A 131 -4.24 -0.21 -2.21
CA MET A 131 -5.71 -0.32 -2.13
C MET A 131 -6.15 -1.28 -1.01
N ALA A 132 -5.47 -2.42 -0.82
CA ALA A 132 -5.78 -3.35 0.27
C ALA A 132 -5.52 -2.71 1.64
N ALA A 133 -4.40 -2.00 1.81
CA ALA A 133 -4.08 -1.31 3.05
C ALA A 133 -5.11 -0.21 3.38
N LEU A 134 -5.53 0.58 2.38
CA LEU A 134 -6.59 1.57 2.52
C LEU A 134 -7.93 0.92 2.92
N VAL A 135 -8.31 -0.18 2.27
CA VAL A 135 -9.56 -0.90 2.61
C VAL A 135 -9.52 -1.44 4.03
N ASN A 136 -8.42 -2.08 4.43
CA ASN A 136 -8.27 -2.63 5.78
C ASN A 136 -8.40 -1.53 6.84
N ALA A 137 -7.77 -0.38 6.63
CA ALA A 137 -7.87 0.76 7.54
C ALA A 137 -9.28 1.38 7.58
N LEU A 138 -9.93 1.54 6.42
CA LEU A 138 -11.26 2.15 6.30
C LEU A 138 -12.41 1.24 6.79
N GLN A 139 -12.17 -0.07 6.95
CA GLN A 139 -13.15 -1.00 7.51
C GLN A 139 -13.19 -0.98 9.05
N GLU A 140 -12.14 -0.44 9.69
CA GLU A 140 -12.04 -0.33 11.13
C GLU A 140 -12.58 1.03 11.62
N ARG A 141 -13.29 1.02 12.74
CA ARG A 141 -13.74 2.28 13.39
C ARG A 141 -12.51 3.08 13.85
N PRO A 142 -12.54 4.43 13.78
CA PRO A 142 -13.70 5.29 13.52
C PRO A 142 -14.01 5.54 12.04
N TYR A 143 -13.22 4.99 11.11
CA TYR A 143 -13.36 5.25 9.68
C TYR A 143 -14.49 4.45 9.04
N LEU A 144 -14.86 4.87 7.84
CA LEU A 144 -15.86 4.23 7.00
C LEU A 144 -15.35 4.11 5.55
N LEU A 145 -15.44 2.88 5.03
CA LEU A 145 -15.24 2.57 3.63
C LEU A 145 -16.49 2.92 2.82
N ASP A 146 -16.31 3.61 1.70
CA ASP A 146 -17.37 3.77 0.70
C ASP A 146 -17.65 2.42 -0.02
N ASP A 147 -18.87 1.90 0.18
CA ASP A 147 -19.36 0.66 -0.43
C ASP A 147 -19.26 0.66 -1.97
N ALA A 148 -19.41 1.82 -2.61
CA ALA A 148 -19.29 1.93 -4.06
C ALA A 148 -17.84 1.69 -4.52
N LEU A 149 -16.84 2.11 -3.72
CA LEU A 149 -15.44 1.82 -3.99
C LEU A 149 -15.14 0.33 -3.79
N ALA A 150 -15.66 -0.28 -2.72
CA ALA A 150 -15.53 -1.72 -2.48
C ALA A 150 -16.11 -2.57 -3.65
N ALA A 151 -17.26 -2.15 -4.18
CA ALA A 151 -17.88 -2.77 -5.35
C ALA A 151 -17.02 -2.63 -6.62
N LYS A 152 -16.41 -1.46 -6.86
CA LYS A 152 -15.48 -1.23 -7.99
C LYS A 152 -14.26 -2.14 -7.91
N ILE A 153 -13.66 -2.29 -6.73
CA ILE A 153 -12.52 -3.20 -6.50
C ILE A 153 -12.93 -4.64 -6.80
N SER A 154 -14.06 -5.08 -6.28
CA SER A 154 -14.59 -6.43 -6.49
C SER A 154 -14.82 -6.74 -7.98
N LEU A 155 -15.28 -5.75 -8.76
CA LEU A 155 -15.43 -5.90 -10.21
C LEU A 155 -14.09 -6.03 -10.94
N GLN A 156 -13.09 -5.23 -10.55
CA GLN A 156 -11.74 -5.31 -11.12
C GLN A 156 -11.08 -6.65 -10.80
N ASP A 157 -11.19 -7.11 -9.55
CA ASP A 157 -10.66 -8.39 -9.10
C ASP A 157 -11.31 -9.57 -9.85
N LYS A 158 -12.63 -9.53 -10.09
CA LYS A 158 -13.32 -10.52 -10.96
C LYS A 158 -12.74 -10.54 -12.37
N GLY A 159 -12.51 -9.36 -12.96
CA GLY A 159 -11.91 -9.23 -14.28
C GLY A 159 -10.47 -9.75 -14.34
N LEU A 160 -9.66 -9.50 -13.31
CA LEU A 160 -8.30 -10.01 -13.21
C LEU A 160 -8.28 -11.53 -13.04
N ARG A 161 -9.14 -12.08 -12.17
CA ARG A 161 -9.27 -13.55 -11.95
C ARG A 161 -9.58 -14.30 -13.23
N ALA A 162 -10.43 -13.75 -14.11
CA ALA A 162 -10.77 -14.37 -15.38
C ALA A 162 -9.56 -14.57 -16.32
N ARG A 163 -8.48 -13.80 -16.13
CA ARG A 163 -7.24 -13.90 -16.90
C ARG A 163 -6.03 -14.18 -16.00
N TRP A 164 -6.23 -14.81 -14.85
CA TRP A 164 -5.15 -15.08 -13.92
C TRP A 164 -4.36 -16.32 -14.30
N GLN A 165 -3.03 -16.24 -14.14
CA GLN A 165 -2.14 -17.38 -14.12
C GLN A 165 -1.48 -17.42 -12.75
N SER A 166 -1.87 -18.38 -11.92
CA SER A 166 -1.22 -18.63 -10.63
C SER A 166 0.27 -18.92 -10.83
N GLY A 167 1.07 -18.49 -9.86
CA GLY A 167 2.52 -18.59 -9.91
C GLY A 167 3.14 -18.27 -8.56
N PRO A 168 4.48 -18.11 -8.52
CA PRO A 168 5.17 -17.74 -7.29
C PRO A 168 4.75 -16.36 -6.79
N PHE A 169 5.03 -16.10 -5.52
CA PHE A 169 4.93 -14.77 -4.94
C PHE A 169 5.78 -13.77 -5.74
N VAL A 170 5.20 -12.63 -6.13
CA VAL A 170 5.83 -11.67 -7.06
C VAL A 170 6.81 -10.70 -6.40
N TRP A 171 6.88 -10.70 -5.08
CA TRP A 171 7.78 -9.88 -4.26
C TRP A 171 8.86 -10.75 -3.60
N PRO A 172 9.81 -10.18 -2.84
CA PRO A 172 10.79 -10.99 -2.10
C PRO A 172 10.09 -12.04 -1.24
N GLU A 173 10.52 -13.30 -1.35
CA GLU A 173 9.86 -14.45 -0.70
C GLU A 173 9.78 -14.29 0.82
N GLU A 174 10.76 -13.61 1.42
CA GLU A 174 10.79 -13.32 2.85
C GLU A 174 9.66 -12.40 3.31
N TRP A 175 8.98 -11.71 2.38
CA TRP A 175 7.81 -10.87 2.67
C TRP A 175 6.49 -11.64 2.63
N GLN A 176 6.49 -12.87 2.14
CA GLN A 176 5.29 -13.70 2.03
C GLN A 176 4.49 -13.83 3.34
N PRO A 177 5.10 -13.91 4.55
CA PRO A 177 4.35 -13.96 5.81
C PRO A 177 3.43 -12.76 6.05
N ALA A 178 3.72 -11.60 5.45
CA ALA A 178 2.88 -10.40 5.55
C ALA A 178 1.68 -10.42 4.60
N TYR A 179 1.66 -11.32 3.61
CA TYR A 179 0.69 -11.27 2.52
C TYR A 179 0.13 -12.65 2.21
N PRO A 180 -0.65 -13.28 3.12
CA PRO A 180 -1.17 -14.62 2.92
C PRO A 180 -2.04 -14.73 1.65
N GLU A 181 -1.82 -15.79 0.87
CA GLU A 181 -2.46 -16.01 -0.44
C GLU A 181 -3.99 -15.90 -0.47
N PRO A 182 -4.77 -16.39 0.51
CA PRO A 182 -6.22 -16.25 0.48
C PRO A 182 -6.71 -14.80 0.35
N GLU A 183 -6.02 -13.87 1.02
CA GLU A 183 -6.34 -12.44 1.03
C GLU A 183 -5.62 -11.69 -0.09
N PHE A 184 -4.37 -12.06 -0.37
CA PHE A 184 -3.47 -11.39 -1.29
C PHE A 184 -3.18 -12.21 -2.55
N TRP A 185 -4.14 -13.01 -3.03
CA TRP A 185 -4.01 -13.94 -4.17
C TRP A 185 -3.40 -13.31 -5.43
N TRP A 186 -3.62 -12.00 -5.64
CA TRP A 186 -3.09 -11.22 -6.76
C TRP A 186 -1.57 -10.96 -6.65
N LEU A 187 -0.91 -11.34 -5.55
CA LEU A 187 0.55 -11.42 -5.42
C LEU A 187 1.12 -12.78 -5.83
N TYR A 188 0.29 -13.78 -6.12
CA TYR A 188 0.69 -15.18 -6.36
C TYR A 188 0.45 -15.57 -7.81
N GLY A 189 1.20 -14.92 -8.71
CA GLY A 189 1.06 -15.11 -10.15
C GLY A 189 1.00 -13.80 -10.93
N ARG A 190 0.41 -13.86 -12.12
CA ARG A 190 0.35 -12.72 -13.06
C ARG A 190 -0.86 -12.82 -13.98
N PRO A 191 -1.29 -11.71 -14.61
CA PRO A 191 -2.28 -11.75 -15.67
C PRO A 191 -1.72 -12.42 -16.95
N LYS A 192 -2.62 -13.02 -17.72
CA LYS A 192 -2.38 -13.61 -19.06
C LYS A 192 -2.57 -12.60 -20.19
#